data_AF-A0A6N7VQ54-F1
#
_entry.id   AF-A0A6N7VQ54-F1
#
_cell.length_a   1.000
_cell.length_b   1.000
_cell.length_c   1.000
_cell.angle_alpha   90.00
_cell.angle_beta   90.00
_cell.angle_gamma   90.00
#
_symmetry.space_group_name_H-M   'P 1'
#
loop_
_entity.id
_entity.type
_entity.pdbx_description
1 polymer ?
#
loop_
_entity_poly.entity_id
_entity_poly.type
_entity_poly.pdbx_seq_one_letter_code
_entity_poly.pdbx_strand_id
1 'polypeptide(L)' 'MKINQVYTIQPITLEIDEITLYQDEQVKILDVKNGNVKFLRLKTNEILEVSKMALEIAID' A
#
# COMPACT_ATOMS: atom_id res chain seq x y z
N MET A 1 0.30 -1.57 10.14
CA MET A 1 1.18 -0.61 9.42
C MET A 1 1.85 0.39 10.35
N LYS A 2 3.11 0.74 10.08
CA LYS A 2 3.84 1.86 10.71
C LYS A 2 4.27 2.88 9.65
N ILE A 3 4.23 4.17 10.01
CA ILE A 3 4.70 5.25 9.15
C ILE A 3 6.21 5.08 8.89
N ASN A 4 6.65 5.40 7.68
CA ASN A 4 8.00 5.24 7.15
C ASN A 4 8.52 3.80 7.04
N GLN A 5 7.67 2.80 7.28
CA GLN A 5 8.00 1.39 7.07
C GLN A 5 7.67 0.97 5.63
N VAL A 6 8.52 0.11 5.08
CA VAL A 6 8.30 -0.55 3.78
C VAL A 6 7.62 -1.89 4.03
N TYR A 7 6.67 -2.21 3.17
CA TYR A 7 5.88 -3.43 3.18
C TYR A 7 5.86 -4.06 1.80
N THR A 8 5.72 -5.38 1.77
CA THR A 8 5.65 -6.18 0.55
C THR A 8 4.23 -6.68 0.33
N ILE A 9 3.67 -6.44 -0.85
CA ILE A 9 2.37 -6.96 -1.24
C ILE A 9 2.46 -8.49 -1.38
N GLN A 10 1.61 -9.20 -0.63
CA GLN A 10 1.57 -10.65 -0.57
C GLN A 10 0.71 -11.33 -1.67
N PRO A 11 -0.52 -10.87 -1.98
CA PRO A 11 -1.35 -11.53 -2.99
C PRO A 11 -0.79 -11.32 -4.40
N ILE A 12 -1.08 -12.27 -5.30
CA ILE A 12 -0.71 -12.23 -6.73
C ILE A 12 -1.10 -10.87 -7.35
N THR A 13 -2.34 -10.46 -7.08
CA THR A 13 -2.90 -9.17 -7.48
C THR A 13 -3.78 -8.65 -6.36
N LEU A 14 -3.66 -7.36 -6.05
CA LEU A 14 -4.50 -6.63 -5.12
C LEU A 14 -5.14 -5.46 -5.85
N GLU A 15 -6.46 -5.45 -5.90
CA GLU A 15 -7.25 -4.34 -6.45
C GLU A 15 -7.91 -3.59 -5.30
N ILE A 16 -7.58 -2.30 -5.15
CA ILE A 16 -8.24 -1.41 -4.21
C ILE A 16 -8.70 -0.20 -5.01
N ASP A 17 -10.02 -0.06 -5.14
CA ASP A 17 -10.65 0.96 -6.00
C ASP A 17 -10.11 0.86 -7.44
N GLU A 18 -9.45 1.92 -7.95
CA GLU A 18 -8.85 1.96 -9.30
C GLU A 18 -7.34 1.65 -9.29
N ILE A 19 -6.79 1.21 -8.15
CA ILE A 19 -5.37 0.92 -7.98
C ILE A 19 -5.15 -0.59 -7.98
N THR A 20 -4.33 -1.05 -8.93
CA THR A 20 -3.83 -2.44 -8.96
C THR A 20 -2.39 -2.48 -8.43
N LEU A 21 -2.16 -3.32 -7.43
CA LEU A 21 -0.85 -3.65 -6.86
C LEU A 21 -0.54 -5.13 -7.13
N TYR A 22 0.72 -5.46 -7.37
CA TYR A 22 1.14 -6.83 -7.69
C TYR A 22 1.97 -7.46 -6.57
N GLN A 23 2.03 -8.78 -6.55
CA GLN A 23 2.89 -9.52 -5.62
C GLN A 23 4.34 -9.03 -5.66
N ASP A 24 4.99 -9.07 -4.50
CA ASP A 24 6.38 -8.62 -4.26
C ASP A 24 6.62 -7.12 -4.49
N GLU A 25 5.57 -6.36 -4.83
CA GLU A 25 5.65 -4.92 -4.92
C GLU A 25 5.89 -4.31 -3.54
N GLN A 26 6.84 -3.37 -3.46
CA GLN A 26 7.18 -2.70 -2.22
C GLN A 26 6.54 -1.33 -2.13
N VAL A 27 5.85 -1.08 -1.02
CA VAL A 27 5.20 0.19 -0.70
C VAL A 27 5.70 0.74 0.62
N LYS A 28 6.00 2.05 0.67
CA LYS A 28 6.41 2.73 1.90
C LYS A 28 5.26 3.56 2.44
N ILE A 29 4.86 3.32 3.68
CA ILE A 29 3.78 4.10 4.30
C ILE A 29 4.27 5.51 4.62
N LEU A 30 3.53 6.52 4.17
CA LEU A 30 3.86 7.93 4.39
C LEU A 30 2.96 8.57 5.44
N ASP A 31 1.67 8.24 5.45
CA ASP A 31 0.68 8.82 6.36
C ASP A 31 -0.50 7.84 6.56
N VAL A 32 -1.14 7.90 7.73
CA VAL A 32 -2.34 7.12 8.04
C VAL A 32 -3.34 8.04 8.72
N LYS A 33 -4.44 8.38 8.04
CA LYS A 33 -5.47 9.31 8.53
C LYS A 33 -6.85 8.89 8.08
N ASN A 34 -7.84 9.07 8.96
CA ASN A 34 -9.26 8.87 8.66
C ASN A 34 -9.61 7.52 8.01
N GLY A 35 -8.92 6.43 8.40
CA GLY A 35 -9.15 5.11 7.82
C GLY A 35 -8.48 4.88 6.46
N ASN A 36 -7.77 5.87 5.92
CA ASN A 36 -6.97 5.77 4.71
C ASN A 36 -5.47 5.71 5.04
N VAL A 37 -4.71 5.23 4.06
CA VAL A 37 -3.26 5.19 4.10
C VAL A 37 -2.69 5.78 2.82
N LYS A 38 -1.76 6.73 2.99
CA LYS A 38 -0.91 7.22 1.90
C LYS A 38 0.38 6.43 1.88
N PHE A 39 0.77 5.97 0.71
CA PHE A 39 2.01 5.22 0.54
C PHE A 39 2.73 5.64 -0.75
N LEU A 40 4.04 5.42 -0.77
CA LEU A 40 4.90 5.53 -1.93
C LEU A 40 5.08 4.15 -2.55
N ARG A 41 4.70 4.00 -3.81
CA ARG A 41 5.07 2.83 -4.63
C ARG A 41 6.54 2.96 -5.02
N LEU A 42 7.41 2.09 -4.50
CA LEU A 42 8.86 2.24 -4.70
C LEU A 42 9.29 2.03 -6.16
N LYS A 43 8.52 1.24 -6.93
CA LYS A 43 8.82 0.94 -8.34
C LYS A 43 8.65 2.15 -9.27
N THR A 44 7.63 2.97 -9.04
CA THR A 44 7.25 4.11 -9.91
C THR A 44 7.46 5.47 -9.25
N ASN A 45 7.74 5.51 -7.95
CA ASN A 45 7.74 6.70 -7.11
C ASN A 45 6.38 7.44 -7.05
N GLU A 46 5.28 6.76 -7.39
CA GLU A 46 3.93 7.31 -7.25
C GLU A 46 3.50 7.32 -5.79
N ILE A 47 2.85 8.41 -5.38
CA ILE A 47 2.18 8.49 -4.09
C ILE A 47 0.69 8.23 -4.31
N LEU A 48 0.18 7.20 -3.65
CA LEU A 48 -1.20 6.75 -3.77
C LEU A 48 -1.85 6.76 -2.38
N GLU A 49 -3.18 6.83 -2.37
CA GLU A 49 -3.99 6.77 -1.16
C GLU A 49 -5.08 5.71 -1.32
N VAL A 50 -5.20 4.81 -0.35
CA VAL A 50 -6.18 3.71 -0.35
C VAL A 50 -6.77 3.51 1.04
N SER A 51 -7.84 2.71 1.13
CA SER A 51 -8.35 2.23 2.42
C SER A 51 -7.27 1.48 3.20
N LYS A 52 -7.05 1.91 4.46
CA LYS A 52 -6.11 1.28 5.40
C LYS A 52 -6.44 -0.19 5.57
N MET A 53 -7.72 -0.52 5.72
CA MET A 53 -8.17 -1.89 5.98
C MET A 53 -7.88 -2.81 4.79
N ALA A 54 -8.07 -2.31 3.57
CA ALA A 54 -7.82 -3.08 2.36
C ALA A 54 -6.32 -3.35 2.16
N LEU A 55 -5.45 -2.36 2.44
CA LEU A 55 -4.00 -2.56 2.34
C LEU A 55 -3.44 -3.43 3.48
N GLU A 56 -3.93 -3.26 4.71
CA GLU A 56 -3.38 -3.91 5.91
C GLU A 56 -3.49 -5.43 5.90
N ILE A 57 -4.51 -5.99 5.23
CA ILE A 57 -4.68 -7.44 5.08
C ILE A 57 -3.80 -8.06 3.98
N ALA A 58 -3.14 -7.24 3.16
CA ALA A 58 -2.45 -7.67 1.95
C ALA A 58 -0.92 -7.48 2.01
N ILE A 59 -0.40 -7.01 3.14
CA ILE A 59 1.01 -6.69 3.37
C ILE A 59 1.63 -7.56 4.48
N ASP A 60 2.96 -7.68 4.50
CA ASP A 60 3.75 -8.45 5.48
C ASP A 60 4.04 -7.75 6.83
#